data_AF-A0A843Y410-F1
#
_entry.id   AF-A0A843Y410-F1
#
_cell.length_a   1.000
_cell.length_b   1.000
_cell.length_c   1.000
_cell.angle_alpha   90.00
_cell.angle_beta   90.00
_cell.angle_gamma   90.00
#
_symmetry.space_group_name_H-M   'P 1'
#
loop_
_entity.id
_entity.type
_entity.pdbx_description
1 polymer ?
#
loop_
_entity_poly.entity_id
_entity_poly.type
_entity_poly.pdbx_seq_one_letter_code
_entity_poly.pdbx_strand_id
1 'polypeptide(L)' 'MIDKEYIKEIISRITNLKAEKNMVPATASMQEIMTAVREDALECMRTMCNDKEIVVNRTLNSVSFKCL' A
#
# COMPACT_ATOMS: atom_id res chain seq x y z
N MET A 1 7.51 -11.27 10.77
CA MET A 1 6.09 -11.68 10.91
C MET A 1 5.25 -10.41 10.94
N ILE A 2 4.09 -10.39 10.29
CA ILE A 2 3.19 -9.23 10.35
C ILE A 2 2.56 -9.18 11.75
N ASP A 3 2.49 -7.98 12.33
CA ASP A 3 1.95 -7.78 13.66
C ASP A 3 0.46 -8.14 13.76
N LYS A 4 0.06 -8.79 14.86
CA LYS A 4 -1.31 -9.27 15.04
C LYS A 4 -2.30 -8.13 15.27
N GLU A 5 -1.90 -7.06 15.96
CA GLU A 5 -2.76 -5.90 16.20
C GLU A 5 -2.98 -5.12 14.91
N TYR A 6 -1.96 -5.01 14.06
CA TYR A 6 -2.09 -4.44 12.72
C TYR A 6 -3.16 -5.15 11.88
N ILE A 7 -3.16 -6.50 11.86
CA ILE A 7 -4.19 -7.26 11.12
C ILE A 7 -5.58 -7.05 11.72
N LYS A 8 -5.72 -6.95 13.05
CA LYS A 8 -7.01 -6.65 13.68
C LYS A 8 -7.53 -5.28 13.28
N GLU A 9 -6.66 -4.28 13.19
CA GLU A 9 -7.02 -2.93 12.77
C GLU A 9 -7.53 -2.93 11.32
N ILE A 10 -6.84 -3.62 10.41
CA ILE A 10 -7.29 -3.79 9.02
C ILE A 10 -8.66 -4.44 8.95
N ILE A 11 -8.86 -5.54 9.69
CA ILE A 11 -10.18 -6.21 9.75
C ILE A 11 -11.24 -5.23 10.24
N SER A 12 -10.99 -4.48 11.30
CA SER A 12 -11.93 -3.51 11.85
C SER A 12 -12.28 -2.40 10.86
N ARG A 13 -11.30 -1.85 10.13
CA ARG A 13 -11.56 -0.86 9.06
C ARG A 13 -12.46 -1.44 7.96
N ILE A 14 -12.16 -2.64 7.49
CA ILE A 14 -12.94 -3.30 6.43
C ILE A 14 -14.37 -3.54 6.91
N THR A 15 -14.56 -4.08 8.11
CA THR A 15 -15.90 -4.35 8.66
C THR A 15 -16.71 -3.07 8.87
N ASN A 16 -16.07 -1.99 9.35
CA ASN A 16 -16.73 -0.70 9.53
C ASN A 16 -17.15 -0.09 8.19
N LEU A 17 -16.26 -0.09 7.19
CA LEU A 17 -16.57 0.38 5.84
C LEU A 17 -17.75 -0.40 5.23
N LYS A 18 -17.79 -1.72 5.43
CA LYS A 18 -18.90 -2.55 4.98
C LYS A 18 -20.20 -2.24 5.70
N ALA A 19 -20.15 -2.01 7.02
CA ALA A 19 -21.31 -1.62 7.80
C ALA A 19 -21.87 -0.27 7.33
N GLU A 20 -21.01 0.73 7.12
CA GLU A 20 -21.39 2.04 6.58
C GLU A 20 -22.05 1.94 5.20
N LYS A 21 -21.54 1.03 4.36
CA LYS A 21 -22.03 0.81 2.99
C LYS A 21 -23.14 -0.24 2.88
N ASN A 22 -23.62 -0.79 4.01
CA ASN A 22 -24.62 -1.87 4.04
C ASN A 22 -24.23 -3.08 3.15
N MET A 23 -22.94 -3.42 3.08
CA MET A 23 -22.41 -4.50 2.25
C MET A 23 -22.50 -5.86 2.96
N VAL A 24 -22.83 -6.91 2.19
CA VAL A 24 -22.93 -8.29 2.67
C VAL A 24 -21.99 -9.18 1.84
N PRO A 25 -21.19 -10.07 2.45
CA PRO A 25 -21.09 -10.35 3.88
C PRO A 25 -20.32 -9.25 4.64
N ALA A 26 -20.75 -8.99 5.89
CA ALA A 26 -20.16 -7.98 6.77
C ALA A 26 -18.76 -8.36 7.29
N THR A 27 -18.32 -9.59 7.07
CA THR A 27 -16.99 -10.07 7.47
C THR A 27 -15.92 -9.61 6.48
N ALA A 28 -14.71 -9.36 6.97
CA ALA A 28 -13.54 -9.16 6.13
C ALA A 28 -13.05 -10.51 5.59
N SER A 29 -13.01 -10.68 4.27
CA SER A 29 -12.43 -11.85 3.63
C SER A 29 -10.91 -11.77 3.59
N MET A 30 -10.24 -12.91 3.46
CA MET A 30 -8.78 -12.97 3.34
C MET A 30 -8.26 -12.14 2.16
N GLN A 31 -8.99 -12.12 1.04
CA GLN A 31 -8.63 -11.30 -0.13
C GLN A 31 -8.67 -9.81 0.17
N GLU A 32 -9.70 -9.34 0.89
CA GLU A 32 -9.81 -7.93 1.28
C GLU A 32 -8.71 -7.52 2.24
N ILE A 33 -8.41 -8.38 3.22
CA ILE A 33 -7.31 -8.17 4.18
C ILE A 33 -5.97 -8.07 3.42
N MET A 34 -5.67 -9.01 2.53
CA MET A 34 -4.43 -9.00 1.75
C MET A 34 -4.34 -7.82 0.80
N THR A 35 -5.47 -7.35 0.27
CA THR A 35 -5.52 -6.16 -0.59
C THR A 35 -5.19 -4.92 0.22
N ALA A 36 -5.84 -4.73 1.37
CA ALA A 36 -5.57 -3.60 2.27
C ALA A 36 -4.10 -3.57 2.74
N VAL A 37 -3.54 -4.73 3.13
CA VAL A 37 -2.11 -4.82 3.50
C VAL A 37 -1.20 -4.42 2.34
N ARG A 38 -1.52 -4.84 1.11
CA ARG A 38 -0.74 -4.47 -0.09
C ARG A 38 -0.83 -2.97 -0.37
N GLU A 39 -2.01 -2.39 -0.26
CA GLU A 39 -2.23 -0.96 -0.49
C GLU A 39 -1.48 -0.10 0.53
N ASP A 40 -1.59 -0.41 1.82
CA ASP A 40 -0.86 0.29 2.89
C ASP A 40 0.67 0.20 2.68
N ALA A 41 1.18 -0.97 2.28
CA ALA A 41 2.60 -1.14 1.97
C ALA A 41 3.05 -0.32 0.75
N LEU A 42 2.22 -0.26 -0.31
CA LEU A 42 2.49 0.55 -1.49
C LEU A 42 2.45 2.04 -1.17
N GLU A 43 1.51 2.49 -0.35
CA GLU A 43 1.41 3.88 0.10
C GLU A 43 2.63 4.25 0.95
N CYS A 44 3.02 3.41 1.90
CA CYS A 44 4.24 3.61 2.69
C CYS A 44 5.48 3.76 1.79
N MET A 45 5.66 2.88 0.80
CA MET A 45 6.76 3.02 -0.16
C MET A 45 6.67 4.32 -0.97
N ARG A 46 5.49 4.74 -1.42
CA ARG A 46 5.31 6.02 -2.13
C ARG A 46 5.69 7.20 -1.24
N THR A 47 5.22 7.22 -0.01
CA THR A 47 5.54 8.27 0.96
C THR A 47 7.03 8.30 1.25
N MET A 48 7.67 7.15 1.47
CA MET A 48 9.13 7.08 1.62
C MET A 48 9.89 7.60 0.39
N CYS A 49 9.45 7.26 -0.83
CA CYS A 49 10.02 7.78 -2.07
C CYS A 49 9.84 9.31 -2.21
N ASN A 50 8.73 9.85 -1.70
CA ASN A 50 8.42 11.28 -1.78
C ASN A 50 9.11 12.08 -0.66
N ASP A 51 9.23 11.52 0.55
CA ASP A 51 9.78 12.17 1.75
C ASP A 51 11.30 12.01 1.90
N LYS A 52 11.91 10.98 1.29
CA LYS A 52 13.37 10.74 1.31
C LYS A 52 13.91 10.38 -0.07
N GLU A 53 14.74 11.28 -0.60
CA GLU A 53 16.05 10.98 -1.21
C GLU A 53 16.16 9.92 -2.31
N ILE A 54 15.08 9.46 -2.92
CA ILE A 54 15.17 8.97 -4.29
C ILE A 54 15.05 10.22 -5.15
N VAL A 55 16.19 10.84 -5.44
CA VAL A 55 16.36 11.49 -6.74
C VAL A 55 16.14 10.38 -7.75
N VAL A 56 14.88 10.05 -8.03
CA VAL A 56 14.51 9.33 -9.23
C VAL A 56 15.01 10.29 -10.28
N ASN A 57 16.17 9.99 -10.84
CA ASN A 57 16.60 10.52 -12.11
C ASN A 57 15.43 10.24 -13.05
N ARG A 58 14.45 11.15 -13.08
CA ARG A 58 13.35 11.21 -14.05
C ARG A 58 13.90 11.58 -15.44
N THR A 59 15.20 11.38 -15.63
CA THR A 59 15.96 11.49 -16.87
C THR A 59 16.75 10.19 -17.08
N LEU A 60 16.06 9.09 -17.34
CA LEU A 60 16.66 7.98 -18.11
C LEU A 60 16.02 7.85 -19.50
N ASN A 61 15.36 8.91 -19.97
CA ASN A 61 15.23 9.18 -21.40
C ASN A 61 16.49 9.91 -21.92
N SER A 62 17.68 9.32 -21.70
CA SER A 62 18.88 9.52 -22.52
C SER A 62 20.07 8.77 -21.89
N VAL A 63 20.11 7.45 -22.05
CA VAL A 63 21.39 6.74 -21.98
C VAL A 63 22.17 7.08 -23.25
N SER A 64 23.02 8.10 -23.17
CA SER A 64 24.14 8.27 -24.09
C SER A 64 25.42 8.25 -23.26
N PHE A 65 26.06 7.08 -23.23
CA PHE A 65 27.42 6.95 -22.76
C PHE A 65 28.30 7.75 -23.73
N LYS A 66 28.80 8.92 -23.30
CA LYS A 66 29.98 9.51 -23.93
C LYS A 66 31.17 8.67 -23.49
N CYS A 67 31.73 7.88 -24.41
CA CYS A 67 33.10 7.36 -24.24
C CYS A 67 34.05 8.55 -24.04
N LEU A 68 34.91 8.42 -23.02
CA LEU A 68 36.17 9.16 -22.93
C LEU A 68 37.18 8.58 -23.92
#